data_AF-A0A7V4E1W8-F1
#
_entry.id   AF-A0A7V4E1W8-F1
#
_cell.length_a   1.000
_cell.length_b   1.000
_cell.length_c   1.000
_cell.angle_alpha   90.00
_cell.angle_beta   90.00
_cell.angle_gamma   90.00
#
_symmetry.space_group_name_H-M   'P 1'
#
loop_
_entity.id
_entity.type
_entity.pdbx_description
1 polymer ?
#
loop_
_entity_poly.entity_id
_entity_poly.type
_entity_poly.pdbx_seq_one_letter_code
_entity_poly.pdbx_strand_id
1 'polypeptide(L)'
;MIEIDKKGLDLEKYKKIVYLKEKIKISKEIEEKINKNREKLLLLLKKGKLIYSVNTGVGKFADSVIPEDKRLIFQENILRSHAIGWGEPAPPEVVRGAILLRINSLSQGLSGVSLELIEKMVEFLNKDVIPFVPLKGSVGASGDLAPLSFIGLCIIGEGYILENKEMMPAYFILKKKNIEPYKLKEKEGIALINGTQFSLSLLIHSFFEFENLFKLAIISSLFSFVALDGDTLPLTPFLGKIRNSREQIYISKVFKKALKGYKKIGLRKSVQDPYTLRCIPQIFGTILEFKNFIEKLIVSEMNAVSDNPIIKGGKIIFGGNFHGQRLSVSADVMAILISILGNFSERRIFQLMGVEDILPKFLAKEEGFSSGYMIAHVISSALTSFNKTLSFPNSADTLPTSLNQEDFVSMSANSALRLFEMLENLKGVLLVEFISSLRAIYMRKIKLPEFLSKIYDFILEDFKIILED
;
A
#
# COMPACT_ATOMS: atom_id res chain seq x y z
N MET A 1 1.73 12.20 -21.74
CA MET A 1 2.56 12.84 -20.69
C MET A 1 1.61 13.50 -19.71
N ILE A 2 1.63 13.07 -18.44
CA ILE A 2 0.72 13.53 -17.39
C ILE A 2 1.28 14.82 -16.76
N GLU A 3 0.41 15.77 -16.46
CA GLU A 3 0.80 17.06 -15.88
C GLU A 3 0.50 17.07 -14.38
N ILE A 4 1.49 17.44 -13.56
CA ILE A 4 1.33 17.71 -12.12
C ILE A 4 0.80 19.13 -12.00
N ASP A 5 -0.48 19.25 -11.66
CA ASP A 5 -1.22 20.50 -11.61
C ASP A 5 -1.94 20.69 -10.27
N LYS A 6 -2.69 21.79 -10.13
CA LYS A 6 -3.47 22.09 -8.92
C LYS A 6 -4.59 21.10 -8.61
N LYS A 7 -4.99 20.24 -9.55
CA LYS A 7 -6.02 19.21 -9.29
C LYS A 7 -5.47 18.08 -8.43
N GLY A 8 -4.15 17.96 -8.34
CA GLY A 8 -3.48 16.94 -7.54
C GLY A 8 -3.51 15.55 -8.18
N LEU A 9 -3.08 14.58 -7.38
CA LEU A 9 -3.04 13.17 -7.72
C LEU A 9 -4.30 12.45 -7.24
N ASP A 10 -4.73 11.48 -8.03
CA ASP A 10 -5.64 10.40 -7.63
C ASP A 10 -4.95 9.05 -7.84
N LEU A 11 -5.61 7.96 -7.43
CA LEU A 11 -5.04 6.62 -7.56
C LEU A 11 -4.86 6.19 -9.02
N GLU A 12 -5.69 6.67 -9.94
CA GLU A 12 -5.59 6.36 -11.37
C GLU A 12 -4.35 7.02 -12.00
N LYS A 13 -4.12 8.31 -11.75
CA LYS A 13 -2.89 9.00 -12.14
C LYS A 13 -1.67 8.34 -11.51
N TYR A 14 -1.72 8.02 -10.21
CA TYR A 14 -0.63 7.33 -9.54
C TYR A 14 -0.32 6.00 -10.22
N LYS A 15 -1.34 5.19 -10.54
CA LYS A 15 -1.16 3.91 -11.23
C LYS A 15 -0.49 4.07 -12.59
N LYS A 16 -0.95 5.04 -13.40
CA LYS A 16 -0.36 5.34 -14.70
C LYS A 16 1.12 5.74 -14.62
N ILE A 17 1.49 6.56 -13.64
CA ILE A 17 2.86 7.07 -13.51
C ILE A 17 3.79 6.02 -12.89
N VAL A 18 3.34 5.37 -11.82
CA VAL A 18 4.17 4.46 -11.02
C VAL A 18 4.31 3.10 -11.69
N TYR A 19 3.18 2.48 -12.07
CA TYR A 19 3.16 1.11 -12.61
C TYR A 19 3.23 1.08 -14.14
N LEU A 20 2.54 2.00 -14.83
CA LEU A 20 2.57 2.05 -16.31
C LEU A 20 3.68 2.97 -16.86
N LYS A 21 4.47 3.57 -15.97
CA LYS A 21 5.65 4.40 -16.29
C LYS A 21 5.35 5.56 -17.24
N GLU A 22 4.13 6.11 -17.20
CA GLU A 22 3.81 7.30 -17.97
C GLU A 22 4.65 8.50 -17.52
N LYS A 23 5.25 9.20 -18.50
CA LYS A 23 6.07 10.38 -18.25
C LYS A 23 5.25 11.54 -17.68
N ILE A 24 5.87 12.32 -16.81
CA ILE A 24 5.26 13.50 -16.18
C ILE A 24 5.99 14.80 -16.51
N LYS A 25 5.30 15.93 -16.35
CA LYS A 25 5.86 17.29 -16.31
C LYS A 25 5.17 18.13 -15.23
N ILE A 26 5.82 19.20 -14.79
CA ILE A 26 5.22 20.20 -13.91
C ILE A 26 4.43 21.21 -14.76
N SER A 27 3.31 21.71 -14.24
CA SER A 27 2.54 22.75 -14.93
C SER A 27 3.12 24.15 -14.68
N LYS A 28 2.93 25.07 -15.64
CA LYS A 28 3.39 26.46 -15.52
C LYS A 28 2.86 27.17 -14.27
N GLU A 29 1.60 26.93 -13.91
CA GLU A 29 0.99 27.50 -12.69
C GLU A 29 1.73 27.05 -11.42
N ILE A 30 2.20 25.81 -11.39
CA ILE A 30 2.95 25.25 -10.26
C ILE A 30 4.38 25.78 -10.25
N GLU A 31 5.03 25.91 -11.41
CA GLU A 31 6.37 26.52 -11.55
C GLU A 31 6.41 27.93 -10.95
N GLU A 32 5.46 28.79 -11.32
CA GLU A 32 5.33 30.15 -10.78
C GLU A 32 5.18 30.16 -9.26
N LYS A 33 4.38 29.23 -8.72
CA LYS A 33 4.14 29.10 -7.28
C LYS A 33 5.42 28.71 -6.53
N ILE A 34 6.17 27.75 -7.06
CA ILE A 34 7.44 27.27 -6.49
C ILE A 34 8.45 28.43 -6.46
N ASN A 35 8.68 29.07 -7.61
CA ASN A 35 9.66 30.15 -7.75
C ASN A 35 9.36 31.33 -6.80
N LYS A 36 8.10 31.76 -6.74
CA LYS A 36 7.66 32.83 -5.83
C LYS A 36 7.88 32.49 -4.35
N ASN A 37 7.78 31.22 -3.97
CA ASN A 37 8.02 30.81 -2.58
C ASN A 37 9.52 30.70 -2.28
N ARG A 38 10.30 30.20 -3.24
CA ARG A 38 11.76 30.16 -3.17
C ARG A 38 12.37 31.54 -2.97
N GLU A 39 11.91 32.55 -3.71
CA GLU A 39 12.34 33.95 -3.52
C GLU A 39 12.11 34.44 -2.09
N LYS A 40 10.97 34.08 -1.48
CA LYS A 40 10.66 34.45 -0.09
C LYS A 40 11.61 33.80 0.90
N LEU A 41 11.99 32.53 0.70
CA LEU A 41 13.00 31.86 1.52
C LEU A 41 14.32 32.63 1.48
N LEU A 42 14.80 32.94 0.27
CA LEU A 42 16.06 33.66 0.08
C LEU A 42 16.04 35.06 0.72
N LEU A 43 14.92 35.78 0.59
CA LEU A 43 14.73 37.07 1.27
C LEU A 43 14.76 36.95 2.80
N LEU A 44 14.20 35.87 3.36
CA LEU A 44 14.23 35.63 4.81
C LEU A 44 15.65 35.31 5.30
N LEU A 45 16.39 34.48 4.55
CA LEU A 45 17.80 34.18 4.84
C LEU A 45 18.67 35.44 4.78
N LYS A 46 18.48 36.27 3.74
CA LYS A 46 19.18 37.56 3.61
C LYS A 46 18.90 38.52 4.76
N LYS A 47 17.70 38.43 5.37
CA LYS A 47 17.32 39.20 6.58
C LYS A 47 17.85 38.60 7.89
N GLY A 48 18.69 37.57 7.82
CA GLY A 48 19.28 36.92 9.00
C GLY A 48 18.28 36.10 9.83
N LYS A 49 17.13 35.71 9.27
CA LYS A 49 16.19 34.83 9.99
C LYS A 49 16.81 33.44 10.15
N LEU A 50 16.75 32.91 11.36
CA LEU A 50 17.10 31.52 11.64
C LEU A 50 15.96 30.60 11.17
N ILE A 51 16.33 29.55 10.44
CA ILE A 51 15.42 28.61 9.79
C ILE A 51 15.97 27.20 10.04
N TYR A 52 15.18 26.39 10.74
CA TYR A 52 15.50 25.01 11.10
C TYR A 52 16.00 24.21 9.90
N SER A 53 17.14 23.55 10.06
CA SER A 53 17.77 22.70 9.05
C SER A 53 18.19 23.40 7.74
N VAL A 54 18.24 24.74 7.73
CA VAL A 54 18.72 25.55 6.59
C VAL A 54 19.99 26.30 6.96
N ASN A 55 19.90 27.14 8.00
CA ASN A 55 21.04 27.84 8.60
C ASN A 55 21.16 27.55 10.10
N THR A 56 20.41 26.56 10.59
CA THR A 56 20.63 25.92 11.88
C THR A 56 20.70 24.39 11.73
N GLY A 57 21.16 23.68 12.76
CA GLY A 57 21.26 22.22 12.78
C GLY A 57 19.91 21.49 12.79
N VAL A 58 19.96 20.17 12.98
CA VAL A 58 18.80 19.25 13.04
C VAL A 58 18.71 18.55 14.39
N GLY A 59 17.51 18.08 14.76
CA GLY A 59 17.28 17.37 16.01
C GLY A 59 17.74 18.18 17.22
N LYS A 60 18.57 17.58 18.08
CA LYS A 60 19.13 18.27 19.27
C LYS A 60 20.07 19.44 18.94
N PHE A 61 20.54 19.55 17.71
CA PHE A 61 21.37 20.67 17.24
C PHE A 61 20.55 21.79 16.59
N ALA A 62 19.21 21.79 16.75
CA ALA A 62 18.30 22.79 16.16
C ALA A 62 18.68 24.25 16.44
N ASP A 63 19.30 24.53 17.59
CA ASP A 63 19.71 25.88 18.03
C ASP A 63 21.12 26.28 17.59
N SER A 64 21.86 25.36 16.95
CA SER A 64 23.24 25.62 16.49
C SER A 64 23.23 26.32 15.14
N VAL A 65 23.80 27.53 15.05
CA VAL A 65 23.89 28.31 13.80
C VAL A 65 24.97 27.73 12.88
N ILE A 66 24.64 27.60 11.59
CA ILE A 66 25.55 27.08 10.57
C ILE A 66 26.17 28.25 9.78
N PRO A 67 27.52 28.33 9.74
CA PRO A 67 28.25 29.29 8.92
C PRO A 67 27.82 29.24 7.45
N GLU A 68 27.73 30.40 6.80
CA GLU A 68 27.20 30.54 5.45
C GLU A 68 27.93 29.69 4.40
N ASP A 69 29.27 29.64 4.50
CA ASP A 69 30.16 28.83 3.67
C ASP A 69 29.94 27.31 3.82
N LYS A 70 29.32 26.89 4.93
CA LYS A 70 29.05 25.47 5.24
C LYS A 70 27.60 25.06 4.96
N ARG A 71 26.69 25.97 4.64
CA ARG A 71 25.25 25.65 4.52
C ARG A 71 24.94 24.66 3.41
N LEU A 72 25.60 24.76 2.26
CA LEU A 72 25.37 23.84 1.14
C LEU A 72 25.91 22.44 1.45
N ILE A 73 27.14 22.35 1.94
CA ILE A 73 27.74 21.06 2.35
C ILE A 73 26.94 20.40 3.49
N PHE A 74 26.31 21.21 4.35
CA PHE A 74 25.41 20.71 5.38
C PHE A 74 24.17 20.02 4.79
N GLN A 75 23.60 20.52 3.69
CA GLN A 75 22.46 19.87 3.04
C GLN A 75 22.85 18.48 2.48
N GLU A 76 24.06 18.34 1.92
CA GLU A 76 24.59 17.04 1.49
C GLU A 76 24.84 16.10 2.68
N ASN A 77 25.45 16.61 3.75
CA ASN A 77 25.75 15.83 4.93
C ASN A 77 24.50 15.32 5.65
N ILE A 78 23.38 16.05 5.59
CA ILE A 78 22.08 15.55 6.06
C ILE A 78 21.74 14.25 5.30
N LEU A 79 21.80 14.24 3.97
CA LEU A 79 21.48 13.03 3.20
C LEU A 79 22.43 11.87 3.54
N ARG A 80 23.75 12.14 3.59
CA ARG A 80 24.76 11.11 3.90
C ARG A 80 24.57 10.49 5.28
N SER A 81 24.33 11.32 6.30
CA SER A 81 24.16 10.85 7.68
C SER A 81 22.84 10.13 7.93
N HIS A 82 21.80 10.46 7.16
CA HIS A 82 20.46 9.90 7.37
C HIS A 82 20.20 8.66 6.49
N ALA A 83 21.02 8.37 5.48
CA ALA A 83 20.89 7.18 4.63
C ALA A 83 21.31 5.88 5.35
N ILE A 84 20.58 5.54 6.42
CA ILE A 84 20.78 4.35 7.25
C ILE A 84 19.52 3.49 7.17
N GLY A 85 19.63 2.30 6.61
CA GLY A 85 18.53 1.35 6.46
C GLY A 85 19.03 -0.08 6.41
N TRP A 86 18.11 -1.05 6.50
CA TRP A 86 18.44 -2.47 6.56
C TRP A 86 17.47 -3.34 5.75
N GLY A 87 17.96 -4.50 5.32
CA GLY A 87 17.18 -5.53 4.65
C GLY A 87 17.14 -5.40 3.13
N GLU A 88 16.24 -6.18 2.54
CA GLU A 88 16.03 -6.27 1.09
C GLU A 88 15.66 -4.91 0.45
N PRO A 89 15.95 -4.73 -0.85
CA PRO A 89 15.49 -3.56 -1.58
C PRO A 89 13.97 -3.44 -1.57
N ALA A 90 13.46 -2.22 -1.40
CA ALA A 90 12.06 -1.92 -1.61
C ALA A 90 11.67 -2.19 -3.08
N PRO A 91 10.42 -2.63 -3.35
CA PRO A 91 9.94 -2.81 -4.71
C PRO A 91 10.14 -1.52 -5.53
N PRO A 92 10.54 -1.61 -6.81
CA PRO A 92 10.73 -0.44 -7.66
C PRO A 92 9.52 0.50 -7.68
N GLU A 93 8.31 -0.05 -7.64
CA GLU A 93 7.05 0.69 -7.62
C GLU A 93 6.89 1.52 -6.35
N VAL A 94 7.35 1.01 -5.20
CA VAL A 94 7.35 1.76 -3.93
C VAL A 94 8.30 2.94 -4.03
N VAL A 95 9.51 2.75 -4.56
CA VAL A 95 10.49 3.84 -4.72
C VAL A 95 10.01 4.88 -5.74
N ARG A 96 9.49 4.45 -6.90
CA ARG A 96 8.86 5.34 -7.89
C ARG A 96 7.71 6.13 -7.28
N GLY A 97 6.86 5.47 -6.52
CA GLY A 97 5.76 6.11 -5.80
C GLY A 97 6.25 7.15 -4.79
N ALA A 98 7.29 6.85 -4.00
CA ALA A 98 7.85 7.80 -3.06
C ALA A 98 8.40 9.05 -3.75
N ILE A 99 9.10 8.89 -4.89
CA ILE A 99 9.59 10.02 -5.69
C ILE A 99 8.41 10.86 -6.23
N LEU A 100 7.38 10.23 -6.80
CA LEU A 100 6.20 10.91 -7.31
C LEU A 100 5.46 11.70 -6.22
N LEU A 101 5.24 11.08 -5.07
CA LEU A 101 4.55 11.71 -3.95
C LEU A 101 5.38 12.87 -3.39
N ARG A 102 6.72 12.77 -3.43
CA ARG A 102 7.60 13.85 -2.97
C ARG A 102 7.59 15.02 -3.94
N ILE A 103 7.63 14.75 -5.25
CA ILE A 103 7.39 15.75 -6.29
C ILE A 103 6.07 16.47 -6.01
N ASN A 104 4.96 15.73 -5.85
CA ASN A 104 3.64 16.34 -5.66
C ASN A 104 3.56 17.21 -4.39
N SER A 105 4.17 16.75 -3.29
CA SER A 105 4.21 17.50 -2.03
C SER A 105 5.03 18.80 -2.15
N LEU A 106 6.21 18.74 -2.76
CA LEU A 106 7.06 19.91 -2.99
C LEU A 106 6.44 20.90 -4.00
N SER A 107 5.76 20.36 -5.02
CA SER A 107 5.00 21.13 -6.01
C SER A 107 3.84 21.93 -5.41
N GLN A 108 3.44 21.66 -4.17
CA GLN A 108 2.51 22.55 -3.47
C GLN A 108 3.12 23.94 -3.18
N GLY A 109 4.42 24.14 -3.38
CA GLY A 109 5.05 25.47 -3.37
C GLY A 109 5.07 26.13 -1.99
N LEU A 110 5.13 25.32 -0.93
CA LEU A 110 5.23 25.77 0.46
C LEU A 110 6.57 25.38 1.11
N SER A 111 7.39 24.56 0.44
CA SER A 111 8.63 23.99 0.98
C SER A 111 9.88 24.85 0.74
N GLY A 112 9.81 25.91 -0.07
CA GLY A 112 10.95 26.78 -0.35
C GLY A 112 12.10 26.11 -1.14
N VAL A 113 11.84 24.97 -1.79
CA VAL A 113 12.79 24.32 -2.71
C VAL A 113 12.80 25.02 -4.07
N SER A 114 13.83 24.78 -4.86
CA SER A 114 13.89 25.28 -6.23
C SER A 114 13.12 24.39 -7.22
N LEU A 115 12.73 24.97 -8.35
CA LEU A 115 12.06 24.23 -9.42
C LEU A 115 13.00 23.18 -10.01
N GLU A 116 14.28 23.49 -10.15
CA GLU A 116 15.28 22.62 -10.76
C GLU A 116 15.47 21.31 -9.98
N LEU A 117 15.29 21.34 -8.65
CA LEU A 117 15.28 20.13 -7.83
C LEU A 117 14.09 19.22 -8.19
N ILE A 118 12.89 19.81 -8.28
CA ILE A 118 11.68 19.07 -8.63
C ILE A 118 11.80 18.51 -10.05
N GLU A 119 12.32 19.29 -10.99
CA GLU A 119 12.59 18.84 -12.36
C GLU A 119 13.62 17.70 -12.42
N LYS A 120 14.63 17.72 -11.56
CA LYS A 120 15.57 16.60 -11.44
C LYS A 120 14.87 15.32 -10.97
N MET A 121 13.98 15.41 -10.00
CA MET A 121 13.19 14.25 -9.56
C MET A 121 12.24 13.75 -10.66
N VAL A 122 11.66 14.68 -11.44
CA VAL A 122 10.87 14.34 -12.65
C VAL A 122 11.73 13.63 -13.68
N GLU A 123 12.97 14.08 -13.91
CA GLU A 123 13.92 13.42 -14.81
C GLU A 123 14.19 11.97 -14.36
N PHE A 124 14.41 11.74 -13.06
CA PHE A 124 14.60 10.40 -12.50
C PHE A 124 13.41 9.48 -12.79
N LEU A 125 12.18 9.94 -12.53
CA LEU A 125 10.97 9.16 -12.83
C LEU A 125 10.80 8.87 -14.32
N ASN A 126 11.02 9.87 -15.16
CA ASN A 126 10.84 9.80 -16.62
C ASN A 126 11.91 8.93 -17.31
N LYS A 127 13.12 8.84 -16.75
CA LYS A 127 14.22 7.98 -17.23
C LYS A 127 14.29 6.63 -16.50
N ASP A 128 13.29 6.34 -15.65
CA ASP A 128 13.18 5.11 -14.87
C ASP A 128 14.46 4.80 -14.07
N VAL A 129 14.95 5.81 -13.36
CA VAL A 129 16.08 5.68 -12.43
C VAL A 129 15.55 5.39 -11.04
N ILE A 130 15.82 4.19 -10.55
CA ILE A 130 15.26 3.67 -9.30
C ILE A 130 16.37 3.55 -8.25
N PRO A 131 16.48 4.50 -7.30
CA PRO A 131 17.38 4.36 -6.17
C PRO A 131 17.19 3.03 -5.44
N PHE A 132 18.29 2.41 -5.02
CA PHE A 132 18.25 1.33 -4.04
C PHE A 132 17.84 1.92 -2.69
N VAL A 133 16.78 1.38 -2.10
CA VAL A 133 16.26 1.81 -0.80
C VAL A 133 15.98 0.56 0.04
N PRO A 134 16.64 0.36 1.20
CA PRO A 134 16.31 -0.74 2.09
C PRO A 134 14.88 -0.62 2.64
N LEU A 135 14.18 -1.76 2.83
CA LEU A 135 12.81 -1.78 3.32
C LEU A 135 12.65 -1.30 4.78
N LYS A 136 13.67 -1.46 5.63
CA LYS A 136 13.59 -1.14 7.07
C LYS A 136 14.47 0.06 7.42
N GLY A 137 14.00 0.89 8.34
CA GLY A 137 14.78 2.02 8.89
C GLY A 137 13.99 3.29 9.20
N SER A 138 12.77 3.44 8.66
CA SER A 138 11.90 4.57 9.01
C SER A 138 11.01 4.24 10.22
N VAL A 139 10.91 5.19 11.15
CA VAL A 139 9.96 5.18 12.28
C VAL A 139 8.78 6.13 12.05
N GLY A 140 8.71 6.83 10.91
CA GLY A 140 7.64 7.80 10.62
C GLY A 140 7.53 8.93 11.64
N ALA A 141 8.68 9.39 12.15
CA ALA A 141 8.83 10.42 13.18
C ALA A 141 8.86 11.82 12.56
N SER A 142 10.04 12.29 12.14
CA SER A 142 10.28 13.51 11.34
C SER A 142 10.08 13.28 9.83
N GLY A 143 9.17 12.37 9.49
CA GLY A 143 9.02 11.79 8.15
C GLY A 143 9.88 10.55 7.96
N ASP A 144 9.91 10.07 6.72
CA ASP A 144 10.65 8.90 6.27
C ASP A 144 12.11 9.25 5.94
N LEU A 145 12.82 9.82 6.92
CA LEU A 145 14.15 10.39 6.76
C LEU A 145 15.12 9.43 6.08
N ALA A 146 15.23 8.21 6.61
CA ALA A 146 16.15 7.20 6.10
C ALA A 146 15.92 6.82 4.63
N PRO A 147 14.75 6.24 4.26
CA PRO A 147 14.53 5.80 2.89
C PRO A 147 14.54 6.95 1.87
N LEU A 148 14.06 8.14 2.24
CA LEU A 148 14.12 9.30 1.36
C LEU A 148 15.56 9.85 1.21
N SER A 149 16.44 9.62 2.19
CA SER A 149 17.87 9.99 2.07
C SER A 149 18.59 9.13 1.04
N PHE A 150 18.28 7.83 0.93
CA PHE A 150 18.81 6.99 -0.16
C PHE A 150 18.44 7.52 -1.55
N ILE A 151 17.20 7.99 -1.71
CA ILE A 151 16.74 8.66 -2.94
C ILE A 151 17.51 9.98 -3.15
N GLY A 152 17.64 10.80 -2.11
CA GLY A 152 18.35 12.07 -2.15
C GLY A 152 19.83 11.91 -2.53
N LEU A 153 20.52 10.88 -2.01
CA LEU A 153 21.90 10.59 -2.38
C LEU A 153 22.03 10.32 -3.88
N CYS A 154 21.13 9.53 -4.45
CA CYS A 154 21.15 9.27 -5.89
C CYS A 154 20.94 10.55 -6.71
N ILE A 155 20.10 11.48 -6.26
CA ILE A 155 19.88 12.78 -6.92
C ILE A 155 21.18 13.61 -7.01
N ILE A 156 22.03 13.54 -5.98
CA ILE A 156 23.34 14.23 -5.95
C ILE A 156 24.48 13.36 -6.54
N GLY A 157 24.17 12.20 -7.11
CA GLY A 157 25.14 11.30 -7.76
C GLY A 157 25.85 10.31 -6.85
N GLU A 158 25.41 10.19 -5.60
CA GLU A 158 25.92 9.29 -4.58
C GLU A 158 25.00 8.08 -4.35
N GLY A 159 25.46 7.09 -3.59
CA GLY A 159 24.67 5.90 -3.27
C GLY A 159 24.56 4.91 -4.43
N TYR A 160 23.44 4.18 -4.47
CA TYR A 160 23.25 3.04 -5.36
C TYR A 160 21.89 3.09 -6.06
N ILE A 161 21.86 2.69 -7.32
CA ILE A 161 20.65 2.53 -8.13
C ILE A 161 20.43 1.03 -8.34
N LEU A 162 19.17 0.60 -8.27
CA LEU A 162 18.77 -0.77 -8.54
C LEU A 162 18.58 -0.95 -10.07
N GLU A 163 19.47 -1.69 -10.72
CA GLU A 163 19.35 -2.08 -12.13
C GLU A 163 19.33 -3.61 -12.21
N ASN A 164 18.29 -4.21 -12.82
CA ASN A 164 18.12 -5.66 -12.92
C ASN A 164 18.22 -6.44 -11.58
N LYS A 165 17.70 -5.86 -10.49
CA LYS A 165 17.78 -6.38 -9.11
C LYS A 165 19.18 -6.34 -8.48
N GLU A 166 20.16 -5.75 -9.14
CA GLU A 166 21.51 -5.56 -8.61
C GLU A 166 21.74 -4.10 -8.19
N MET A 167 22.52 -3.93 -7.12
CA MET A 167 22.94 -2.60 -6.66
C MET A 167 24.13 -2.12 -7.49
N MET A 168 23.95 -1.00 -8.19
CA MET A 168 25.03 -0.38 -8.98
C MET A 168 25.32 1.02 -8.46
N PRO A 169 26.59 1.47 -8.38
CA PRO A 169 26.91 2.82 -7.92
C PRO A 169 26.21 3.88 -8.79
N ALA A 170 25.55 4.84 -8.13
CA ALA A 170 24.67 5.78 -8.81
C ALA A 170 25.39 6.56 -9.92
N TYR A 171 26.62 7.01 -9.65
CA TYR A 171 27.50 7.69 -10.61
C TYR A 171 27.56 7.01 -11.99
N PHE A 172 27.76 5.69 -12.05
CA PHE A 172 27.89 4.98 -13.32
C PHE A 172 26.56 4.94 -14.10
N ILE A 173 25.45 4.72 -13.40
CA ILE A 173 24.12 4.67 -14.02
C ILE A 173 23.70 6.05 -14.52
N LEU A 174 23.95 7.10 -13.73
CA LEU A 174 23.63 8.47 -14.13
C LEU A 174 24.44 8.89 -15.35
N LYS A 175 25.75 8.60 -15.37
CA LYS A 175 26.61 8.83 -16.54
C LYS A 175 26.10 8.07 -17.77
N LYS A 176 25.76 6.78 -17.62
CA LYS A 176 25.19 5.93 -18.69
C LYS A 176 23.87 6.51 -19.24
N LYS A 177 23.06 7.15 -18.41
CA LYS A 177 21.75 7.74 -18.78
C LYS A 177 21.82 9.25 -19.11
N ASN A 178 23.02 9.82 -19.21
CA ASN A 178 23.25 11.25 -19.42
C ASN A 178 22.43 12.11 -18.44
N ILE A 179 22.54 11.81 -17.15
CA ILE A 179 21.91 12.57 -16.06
C ILE A 179 23.03 13.20 -15.26
N GLU A 180 23.07 14.53 -15.26
CA GLU A 180 24.01 15.26 -14.41
C GLU A 180 23.53 15.25 -12.94
N PRO A 181 24.43 14.94 -11.99
CA PRO A 181 24.14 15.06 -10.56
C PRO A 181 23.71 16.47 -10.18
N TYR A 182 22.75 16.57 -9.25
CA TYR A 182 22.22 17.85 -8.80
C TYR A 182 23.02 18.42 -7.63
N LYS A 183 23.25 19.74 -7.65
CA LYS A 183 23.88 20.47 -6.55
C LYS A 183 22.81 21.11 -5.68
N LEU A 184 22.71 20.66 -4.43
CA LEU A 184 21.69 21.15 -3.50
C LEU A 184 21.88 22.62 -3.17
N LYS A 185 20.76 23.33 -3.06
CA LYS A 185 20.66 24.69 -2.55
C LYS A 185 20.13 24.68 -1.10
N GLU A 186 20.01 25.85 -0.49
CA GLU A 186 19.53 25.99 0.90
C GLU A 186 18.18 25.31 1.10
N LYS A 187 18.01 24.58 2.21
CA LYS A 187 16.82 23.79 2.60
C LYS A 187 16.58 22.51 1.80
N GLU A 188 17.23 22.30 0.67
CA GLU A 188 16.85 21.22 -0.25
C GLU A 188 17.19 19.81 0.27
N GLY A 189 18.26 19.65 1.06
CA GLY A 189 18.60 18.36 1.67
C GLY A 189 17.51 17.88 2.61
N ILE A 190 17.11 18.73 3.57
CA ILE A 190 16.01 18.38 4.50
C ILE A 190 14.67 18.27 3.77
N ALA A 191 14.41 19.14 2.80
CA ALA A 191 13.18 19.11 2.02
C ALA A 191 13.13 17.92 1.04
N LEU A 192 14.17 17.13 0.86
CA LEU A 192 14.05 15.85 0.16
C LEU A 192 13.54 14.74 1.09
N ILE A 193 13.87 14.83 2.38
CA ILE A 193 13.74 13.70 3.31
C ILE A 193 12.68 13.89 4.40
N ASN A 194 12.24 15.12 4.64
CA ASN A 194 11.24 15.43 5.67
C ASN A 194 9.81 15.28 5.11
N GLY A 195 9.24 14.08 5.21
CA GLY A 195 7.84 13.81 4.89
C GLY A 195 7.52 12.32 4.80
N THR A 196 6.25 11.99 4.59
CA THR A 196 5.67 10.64 4.77
C THR A 196 5.60 9.79 3.50
N GLN A 197 6.37 10.15 2.46
CA GLN A 197 6.16 9.62 1.12
C GLN A 197 6.52 8.14 0.94
N PHE A 198 7.50 7.63 1.69
CA PHE A 198 7.88 6.21 1.58
C PHE A 198 6.84 5.33 2.28
N SER A 199 6.43 5.69 3.49
CA SER A 199 5.34 5.08 4.25
C SER A 199 4.04 5.07 3.45
N LEU A 200 3.67 6.19 2.83
CA LEU A 200 2.48 6.29 1.99
C LEU A 200 2.59 5.41 0.75
N SER A 201 3.77 5.34 0.13
CA SER A 201 3.99 4.49 -1.06
C SER A 201 3.88 2.99 -0.73
N LEU A 202 4.43 2.55 0.40
CA LEU A 202 4.25 1.18 0.92
C LEU A 202 2.76 0.86 1.15
N LEU A 203 2.02 1.79 1.74
CA LEU A 203 0.59 1.64 2.00
C LEU A 203 -0.21 1.56 0.69
N ILE A 204 0.07 2.43 -0.29
CA ILE A 204 -0.60 2.41 -1.60
C ILE A 204 -0.31 1.10 -2.34
N HIS A 205 0.93 0.62 -2.30
CA HIS A 205 1.31 -0.66 -2.90
C HIS A 205 0.51 -1.81 -2.30
N SER A 206 0.45 -1.89 -0.96
CA SER A 206 -0.35 -2.87 -0.25
C SER A 206 -1.86 -2.72 -0.53
N PHE A 207 -2.34 -1.49 -0.66
CA PHE A 207 -3.74 -1.19 -0.93
C PHE A 207 -4.18 -1.76 -2.28
N PHE A 208 -3.40 -1.56 -3.34
CA PHE A 208 -3.74 -2.12 -4.65
C PHE A 208 -3.75 -3.65 -4.66
N GLU A 209 -2.80 -4.29 -3.99
CA GLU A 209 -2.80 -5.75 -3.87
C GLU A 209 -4.01 -6.24 -3.06
N PHE A 210 -4.33 -5.56 -1.96
CA PHE A 210 -5.56 -5.83 -1.20
C PHE A 210 -6.83 -5.70 -2.05
N GLU A 211 -6.93 -4.69 -2.94
CA GLU A 211 -8.08 -4.56 -3.84
C GLU A 211 -8.23 -5.77 -4.77
N ASN A 212 -7.12 -6.31 -5.27
CA ASN A 212 -7.13 -7.48 -6.13
C ASN A 212 -7.54 -8.73 -5.34
N LEU A 213 -6.95 -8.93 -4.17
CA LEU A 213 -7.29 -10.06 -3.30
C LEU A 213 -8.72 -10.00 -2.76
N PHE A 214 -9.26 -8.80 -2.51
CA PHE A 214 -10.67 -8.65 -2.13
C PHE A 214 -11.62 -9.06 -3.27
N LYS A 215 -11.29 -8.71 -4.52
CA LYS A 215 -12.06 -9.19 -5.69
C LYS A 215 -11.95 -10.71 -5.84
N LEU A 216 -10.75 -11.27 -5.67
CA LEU A 216 -10.53 -12.72 -5.69
C LEU A 216 -11.33 -13.41 -4.58
N ALA A 217 -11.37 -12.85 -3.37
CA ALA A 217 -12.14 -13.41 -2.27
C ALA A 217 -13.65 -13.41 -2.55
N ILE A 218 -14.19 -12.38 -3.23
CA ILE A 218 -15.58 -12.35 -3.70
C ILE A 218 -15.82 -13.48 -4.70
N ILE A 219 -14.94 -13.64 -5.69
CA ILE A 219 -15.04 -14.69 -6.70
C ILE A 219 -14.95 -16.08 -6.05
N SER A 220 -13.95 -16.32 -5.21
CA SER A 220 -13.80 -17.57 -4.48
C SER A 220 -15.00 -17.89 -3.61
N SER A 221 -15.55 -16.89 -2.92
CA SER A 221 -16.76 -17.07 -2.12
C SER A 221 -17.98 -17.46 -2.96
N LEU A 222 -18.09 -16.95 -4.20
CA LEU A 222 -19.17 -17.33 -5.11
C LEU A 222 -19.07 -18.79 -5.53
N PHE A 223 -17.87 -19.26 -5.87
CA PHE A 223 -17.63 -20.67 -6.19
C PHE A 223 -17.89 -21.56 -4.97
N SER A 224 -17.33 -21.21 -3.80
CA SER A 224 -17.59 -21.90 -2.53
C SER A 224 -19.07 -21.95 -2.20
N PHE A 225 -19.80 -20.85 -2.40
CA PHE A 225 -21.24 -20.77 -2.12
C PHE A 225 -22.06 -21.74 -2.97
N VAL A 226 -21.75 -21.85 -4.27
CA VAL A 226 -22.40 -22.83 -5.16
C VAL A 226 -21.96 -24.26 -4.83
N ALA A 227 -20.67 -24.48 -4.60
CA ALA A 227 -20.09 -25.77 -4.20
C ALA A 227 -20.70 -26.33 -2.91
N LEU A 228 -21.12 -25.44 -2.00
CA LEU A 228 -21.68 -25.76 -0.69
C LEU A 228 -23.21 -25.69 -0.65
N ASP A 229 -23.88 -25.58 -1.80
CA ASP A 229 -25.35 -25.52 -1.93
C ASP A 229 -25.97 -24.40 -1.08
N GLY A 230 -25.39 -23.20 -1.14
CA GLY A 230 -25.81 -22.03 -0.36
C GLY A 230 -27.21 -21.51 -0.73
N ASP A 231 -27.91 -20.94 0.24
CA ASP A 231 -29.20 -20.29 0.15
C ASP A 231 -29.05 -18.79 -0.17
N THR A 232 -29.70 -18.36 -1.25
CA THR A 232 -29.64 -16.97 -1.72
C THR A 232 -30.53 -16.01 -0.93
N LEU A 233 -31.45 -16.50 -0.10
CA LEU A 233 -32.37 -15.66 0.65
C LEU A 233 -31.63 -14.69 1.60
N PRO A 234 -30.62 -15.12 2.39
CA PRO A 234 -29.77 -14.20 3.17
C PRO A 234 -28.97 -13.17 2.36
N LEU A 235 -28.83 -13.36 1.04
CA LEU A 235 -28.18 -12.39 0.15
C LEU A 235 -29.15 -11.28 -0.31
N THR A 236 -30.33 -11.18 0.31
CA THR A 236 -31.32 -10.17 -0.06
C THR A 236 -30.89 -8.76 0.37
N PRO A 237 -30.86 -7.77 -0.55
CA PRO A 237 -30.50 -6.39 -0.22
C PRO A 237 -31.40 -5.76 0.86
N PHE A 238 -32.61 -6.27 1.06
CA PHE A 238 -33.52 -5.81 2.11
C PHE A 238 -32.89 -5.92 3.51
N LEU A 239 -32.09 -6.95 3.78
CA LEU A 239 -31.42 -7.12 5.08
C LEU A 239 -30.40 -6.00 5.33
N GLY A 240 -29.67 -5.58 4.29
CA GLY A 240 -28.77 -4.42 4.37
C GLY A 240 -29.53 -3.10 4.54
N LYS A 241 -30.71 -2.98 3.93
CA LYS A 241 -31.59 -1.81 4.07
C LYS A 241 -32.06 -1.63 5.52
N ILE A 242 -32.59 -2.67 6.15
CA ILE A 242 -33.07 -2.59 7.55
C ILE A 242 -31.92 -2.47 8.57
N ARG A 243 -30.71 -2.89 8.20
CA ARG A 243 -29.48 -2.68 9.00
C ARG A 243 -28.86 -1.28 8.80
N ASN A 244 -29.30 -0.52 7.80
CA ASN A 244 -28.69 0.75 7.39
C ASN A 244 -27.24 0.65 6.88
N SER A 245 -26.88 -0.45 6.21
CA SER A 245 -25.53 -0.62 5.64
C SER A 245 -25.56 -0.57 4.11
N ARG A 246 -24.94 0.47 3.53
CA ARG A 246 -24.89 0.69 2.06
C ARG A 246 -23.99 -0.34 1.38
N GLU A 247 -22.88 -0.68 2.01
CA GLU A 247 -21.88 -1.60 1.52
C GLU A 247 -22.39 -3.04 1.58
N GLN A 248 -23.15 -3.41 2.63
CA GLN A 248 -23.86 -4.69 2.66
C GLN A 248 -24.87 -4.81 1.51
N ILE A 249 -25.62 -3.74 1.21
CA ILE A 249 -26.55 -3.70 0.06
C ILE A 249 -25.78 -3.90 -1.25
N TYR A 250 -24.63 -3.24 -1.40
CA TYR A 250 -23.79 -3.38 -2.57
C TYR A 250 -23.31 -4.82 -2.77
N ILE A 251 -22.72 -5.44 -1.75
CA ILE A 251 -22.27 -6.84 -1.83
C ILE A 251 -23.44 -7.78 -2.13
N SER A 252 -24.60 -7.58 -1.49
CA SER A 252 -25.82 -8.36 -1.77
C SER A 252 -26.21 -8.31 -3.25
N LYS A 253 -26.14 -7.12 -3.87
CA LYS A 253 -26.43 -6.94 -5.31
C LYS A 253 -25.38 -7.61 -6.20
N VAL A 254 -24.10 -7.53 -5.84
CA VAL A 254 -23.01 -8.21 -6.57
C VAL A 254 -23.26 -9.71 -6.59
N PHE A 255 -23.50 -10.32 -5.43
CA PHE A 255 -23.75 -11.76 -5.33
C PHE A 255 -25.03 -12.17 -6.07
N LYS A 256 -26.14 -11.43 -5.91
CA LYS A 256 -27.37 -11.72 -6.66
C LYS A 256 -27.19 -11.65 -8.17
N LYS A 257 -26.40 -10.69 -8.67
CA LYS A 257 -26.10 -10.57 -10.11
C LYS A 257 -25.25 -11.75 -10.59
N ALA A 258 -24.21 -12.12 -9.84
CA ALA A 258 -23.32 -13.23 -10.19
C ALA A 258 -24.01 -14.60 -10.13
N LEU A 259 -24.95 -14.78 -9.19
CA LEU A 259 -25.74 -16.00 -8.99
C LEU A 259 -27.05 -16.01 -9.79
N LYS A 260 -27.21 -15.14 -10.80
CA LYS A 260 -28.44 -15.12 -11.61
C LYS A 260 -28.67 -16.50 -12.25
N GLY A 261 -29.83 -17.09 -12.00
CA GLY A 261 -30.19 -18.43 -12.50
C GLY A 261 -29.76 -19.60 -11.60
N TYR A 262 -28.96 -19.35 -10.55
CA TYR A 262 -28.68 -20.33 -9.51
C TYR A 262 -29.94 -20.64 -8.69
N LYS A 263 -30.14 -21.91 -8.38
CA LYS A 263 -31.14 -22.38 -7.41
C LYS A 263 -30.49 -23.43 -6.51
N LYS A 264 -30.66 -23.28 -5.20
CA LYS A 264 -30.25 -24.27 -4.20
C LYS A 264 -31.00 -25.59 -4.47
N ILE A 265 -30.31 -26.71 -4.31
CA ILE A 265 -30.86 -28.07 -4.48
C ILE A 265 -31.53 -28.54 -3.18
N GLY A 266 -30.99 -28.14 -2.03
CA GLY A 266 -31.53 -28.51 -0.71
C GLY A 266 -30.83 -29.73 -0.11
N LEU A 267 -29.51 -29.84 -0.30
CA LEU A 267 -28.72 -30.99 0.16
C LEU A 267 -28.40 -30.96 1.66
N ARG A 268 -28.40 -29.77 2.27
CA ARG A 268 -28.15 -29.59 3.69
C ARG A 268 -29.38 -29.98 4.52
N LYS A 269 -29.17 -30.71 5.62
CA LYS A 269 -30.22 -31.02 6.61
C LYS A 269 -30.54 -29.81 7.49
N SER A 270 -29.60 -28.89 7.66
CA SER A 270 -29.77 -27.71 8.49
C SER A 270 -30.78 -26.73 7.89
N VAL A 271 -31.56 -26.08 8.75
CA VAL A 271 -32.54 -25.04 8.35
C VAL A 271 -31.84 -23.79 7.81
N GLN A 272 -30.63 -23.51 8.29
CA GLN A 272 -29.86 -22.33 7.92
C GLN A 272 -28.45 -22.72 7.51
N ASP A 273 -27.91 -22.00 6.52
CA ASP A 273 -26.51 -22.11 6.17
C ASP A 273 -25.60 -21.59 7.30
N PRO A 274 -24.36 -22.11 7.39
CA PRO A 274 -23.30 -21.57 8.22
C PRO A 274 -23.05 -20.09 7.95
N TYR A 275 -22.53 -19.38 8.96
CA TYR A 275 -22.26 -17.94 8.86
C TYR A 275 -21.26 -17.60 7.75
N THR A 276 -20.37 -18.53 7.40
CA THR A 276 -19.40 -18.38 6.31
C THR A 276 -20.04 -18.20 4.92
N LEU A 277 -21.31 -18.60 4.78
CA LEU A 277 -22.14 -18.34 3.59
C LEU A 277 -23.16 -17.25 3.88
N ARG A 278 -23.88 -17.38 5.01
CA ARG A 278 -25.01 -16.51 5.36
C ARG A 278 -24.61 -15.07 5.67
N CYS A 279 -23.41 -14.86 6.20
CA CYS A 279 -22.91 -13.56 6.61
C CYS A 279 -22.00 -12.89 5.57
N ILE A 280 -21.90 -13.43 4.34
CA ILE A 280 -21.09 -12.85 3.26
C ILE A 280 -21.39 -11.35 3.06
N PRO A 281 -22.65 -10.89 2.92
CA PRO A 281 -22.94 -9.46 2.74
C PRO A 281 -22.45 -8.59 3.89
N GLN A 282 -22.55 -9.08 5.12
CA GLN A 282 -22.19 -8.36 6.33
C GLN A 282 -20.67 -8.22 6.43
N ILE A 283 -19.93 -9.31 6.26
CA ILE A 283 -18.47 -9.32 6.40
C ILE A 283 -17.80 -8.56 5.25
N PHE A 284 -18.17 -8.83 4.00
CA PHE A 284 -17.61 -8.09 2.86
C PHE A 284 -18.11 -6.65 2.79
N GLY A 285 -19.31 -6.37 3.29
CA GLY A 285 -19.80 -5.00 3.43
C GLY A 285 -18.92 -4.18 4.35
N THR A 286 -18.60 -4.70 5.55
CA THR A 286 -17.67 -4.04 6.48
C THR A 286 -16.28 -3.84 5.87
N ILE A 287 -15.74 -4.87 5.20
CA ILE A 287 -14.43 -4.74 4.54
C ILE A 287 -14.44 -3.63 3.48
N LEU A 288 -15.50 -3.57 2.66
CA LEU A 288 -15.65 -2.55 1.63
C LEU A 288 -15.77 -1.14 2.23
N GLU A 289 -16.49 -0.99 3.35
CA GLU A 289 -16.65 0.29 4.05
C GLU A 289 -15.30 0.85 4.50
N PHE A 290 -14.53 0.06 5.24
CA PHE A 290 -13.23 0.49 5.76
C PHE A 290 -12.17 0.62 4.64
N LYS A 291 -12.21 -0.23 3.62
CA LYS A 291 -11.39 -0.05 2.41
C LYS A 291 -11.65 1.34 1.79
N ASN A 292 -12.91 1.71 1.58
CA ASN A 292 -13.27 3.00 0.98
C ASN A 292 -12.86 4.19 1.86
N PHE A 293 -12.87 4.01 3.19
CA PHE A 293 -12.35 5.01 4.12
C PHE A 293 -10.83 5.20 3.96
N ILE A 294 -10.07 4.10 3.92
CA ILE A 294 -8.61 4.12 3.73
C ILE A 294 -8.25 4.75 2.36
N GLU A 295 -8.98 4.42 1.31
CA GLU A 295 -8.81 4.99 -0.03
C GLU A 295 -8.87 6.52 -0.01
N LYS A 296 -9.89 7.08 0.66
CA LYS A 296 -10.04 8.54 0.81
C LYS A 296 -8.90 9.16 1.60
N LEU A 297 -8.43 8.48 2.65
CA LEU A 297 -7.29 8.94 3.44
C LEU A 297 -6.01 8.94 2.62
N ILE A 298 -5.76 7.88 1.85
CA ILE A 298 -4.63 7.80 0.92
C ILE A 298 -4.66 8.98 -0.06
N VAL A 299 -5.78 9.23 -0.75
CA VAL A 299 -5.90 10.36 -1.69
C VAL A 299 -5.67 11.71 -0.99
N SER A 300 -6.13 11.85 0.25
CA SER A 300 -5.86 13.04 1.07
C SER A 300 -4.36 13.22 1.36
N GLU A 301 -3.67 12.16 1.77
CA GLU A 301 -2.23 12.19 2.10
C GLU A 301 -1.34 12.35 0.85
N MET A 302 -1.74 11.77 -0.29
CA MET A 302 -1.05 11.95 -1.57
C MET A 302 -0.93 13.42 -1.97
N ASN A 303 -1.87 14.26 -1.53
CA ASN A 303 -1.95 15.68 -1.86
C ASN A 303 -1.59 16.59 -0.66
N ALA A 304 -1.05 16.03 0.42
CA ALA A 304 -0.64 16.79 1.59
C ALA A 304 0.77 17.39 1.45
N VAL A 305 1.00 18.47 2.21
CA VAL A 305 2.34 19.01 2.45
C VAL A 305 2.83 18.49 3.79
N SER A 306 3.72 17.50 3.75
CA SER A 306 4.30 16.85 4.93
C SER A 306 5.72 17.30 5.26
N ASP A 307 6.16 18.43 4.70
CA ASP A 307 7.48 19.04 4.95
C ASP A 307 7.46 20.01 6.15
N ASN A 308 8.64 20.26 6.72
CA ASN A 308 8.85 21.23 7.79
C ASN A 308 10.26 21.88 7.73
N PRO A 309 10.38 23.19 8.00
CA PRO A 309 9.30 24.17 8.13
C PRO A 309 8.68 24.52 6.77
N ILE A 310 7.45 25.05 6.80
CA ILE A 310 6.78 25.58 5.60
C ILE A 310 6.89 27.11 5.55
N ILE A 311 6.77 27.66 4.35
CA ILE A 311 6.81 29.10 4.09
C ILE A 311 5.47 29.53 3.50
N LYS A 312 4.76 30.39 4.23
CA LYS A 312 3.45 30.90 3.79
C LYS A 312 3.34 32.38 4.12
N GLY A 313 2.95 33.20 3.14
CA GLY A 313 2.77 34.64 3.33
C GLY A 313 4.04 35.37 3.80
N GLY A 314 5.24 34.88 3.47
CA GLY A 314 6.51 35.45 3.93
C GLY A 314 6.86 35.14 5.39
N LYS A 315 6.14 34.20 6.02
CA LYS A 315 6.43 33.68 7.36
C LYS A 315 6.94 32.25 7.28
N ILE A 316 7.85 31.90 8.18
CA ILE A 316 8.27 30.52 8.46
C ILE A 316 7.31 29.97 9.50
N ILE A 317 6.74 28.80 9.22
CA ILE A 317 5.81 28.13 10.12
C ILE A 317 6.40 26.75 10.40
N PHE A 318 6.65 26.49 11.68
CA PHE A 318 7.07 25.19 12.19
C PHE A 318 5.82 24.35 12.49
N GLY A 319 5.85 23.07 12.13
CA GLY A 319 4.75 22.15 12.38
C GLY A 319 5.20 20.69 12.33
N GLY A 320 4.25 19.79 12.54
CA GLY A 320 4.48 18.34 12.61
C GLY A 320 3.81 17.55 11.48
N ASN A 321 3.57 18.17 10.31
CA ASN A 321 2.88 17.50 9.19
C ASN A 321 3.64 16.28 8.64
N PHE A 322 4.92 16.13 8.99
CA PHE A 322 5.74 14.97 8.67
C PHE A 322 5.36 13.71 9.46
N HIS A 323 4.51 13.82 10.48
CA HIS A 323 4.22 12.72 11.39
C HIS A 323 3.23 11.72 10.77
N GLY A 324 3.64 10.45 10.68
CA GLY A 324 2.94 9.41 9.91
C GLY A 324 1.72 8.78 10.56
N GLN A 325 1.17 9.31 11.67
CA GLN A 325 0.13 8.62 12.47
C GLN A 325 -1.09 8.20 11.65
N ARG A 326 -1.56 9.07 10.73
CA ARG A 326 -2.70 8.78 9.85
C ARG A 326 -2.44 7.54 8.98
N LEU A 327 -1.22 7.39 8.48
CA LEU A 327 -0.80 6.25 7.66
C LEU A 327 -0.68 5.00 8.52
N SER A 328 -0.08 5.12 9.70
CA SER A 328 0.12 4.00 10.62
C SER A 328 -1.21 3.37 11.05
N VAL A 329 -2.16 4.18 11.49
CA VAL A 329 -3.51 3.70 11.87
C VAL A 329 -4.25 3.11 10.67
N SER A 330 -4.12 3.70 9.48
CA SER A 330 -4.74 3.16 8.26
C SER A 330 -4.21 1.78 7.90
N ALA A 331 -2.89 1.60 8.01
CA ALA A 331 -2.26 0.31 7.80
C ALA A 331 -2.71 -0.71 8.87
N ASP A 332 -2.88 -0.29 10.13
CA ASP A 332 -3.41 -1.15 11.18
C ASP A 332 -4.84 -1.60 10.93
N VAL A 333 -5.70 -0.70 10.44
CA VAL A 333 -7.05 -1.06 9.99
C VAL A 333 -6.97 -2.06 8.82
N MET A 334 -6.12 -1.83 7.82
CA MET A 334 -5.95 -2.78 6.71
C MET A 334 -5.54 -4.17 7.18
N ALA A 335 -4.65 -4.29 8.15
CA ALA A 335 -4.26 -5.57 8.70
C ALA A 335 -5.43 -6.33 9.34
N ILE A 336 -6.29 -5.62 10.08
CA ILE A 336 -7.52 -6.20 10.61
C ILE A 336 -8.40 -6.70 9.47
N LEU A 337 -8.56 -5.92 8.39
CA LEU A 337 -9.35 -6.33 7.22
C LEU A 337 -8.78 -7.58 6.54
N ILE A 338 -7.46 -7.66 6.35
CA ILE A 338 -6.76 -8.82 5.78
C ILE A 338 -7.00 -10.07 6.66
N SER A 339 -6.87 -9.93 7.98
CA SER A 339 -7.11 -11.03 8.92
C SER A 339 -8.58 -11.47 8.95
N ILE A 340 -9.54 -10.55 8.90
CA ILE A 340 -10.96 -10.88 8.79
C ILE A 340 -11.21 -11.68 7.50
N LEU A 341 -10.65 -11.22 6.37
CA LEU A 341 -10.84 -11.85 5.07
C LEU A 341 -10.25 -13.28 5.04
N GLY A 342 -9.03 -13.44 5.57
CA GLY A 342 -8.36 -14.73 5.70
C GLY A 342 -9.12 -15.70 6.60
N ASN A 343 -9.51 -15.27 7.81
CA ASN A 343 -10.32 -16.08 8.72
C ASN A 343 -11.65 -16.50 8.08
N PHE A 344 -12.30 -15.59 7.37
CA PHE A 344 -13.60 -15.87 6.75
C PHE A 344 -13.47 -16.84 5.56
N SER A 345 -12.39 -16.76 4.79
CA SER A 345 -12.03 -17.70 3.74
C SER A 345 -11.67 -19.07 4.30
N GLU A 346 -10.82 -19.14 5.31
CA GLU A 346 -10.41 -20.39 5.92
C GLU A 346 -11.59 -21.16 6.52
N ARG A 347 -12.56 -20.46 7.15
CA ARG A 347 -13.78 -21.12 7.62
C ARG A 347 -14.67 -21.64 6.48
N ARG A 348 -14.60 -21.09 5.26
CA ARG A 348 -15.22 -21.70 4.05
C ARG A 348 -14.44 -22.90 3.55
N ILE A 349 -13.10 -22.86 3.58
CA ILE A 349 -12.25 -24.03 3.28
C ILE A 349 -12.65 -25.19 4.19
N PHE A 350 -12.78 -24.94 5.50
CA PHE A 350 -13.22 -25.96 6.45
C PHE A 350 -14.58 -26.57 6.06
N GLN A 351 -15.55 -25.77 5.61
CA GLN A 351 -16.84 -26.29 5.14
C GLN A 351 -16.69 -27.17 3.88
N LEU A 352 -15.79 -26.80 2.96
CA LEU A 352 -15.48 -27.57 1.76
C LEU A 352 -14.82 -28.92 2.06
N MET A 353 -14.20 -29.09 3.23
CA MET A 353 -13.60 -30.37 3.66
C MET A 353 -14.65 -31.44 4.02
N GLY A 354 -15.94 -31.22 3.72
CA GLY A 354 -16.99 -32.24 3.85
C GLY A 354 -17.68 -32.26 5.21
N VAL A 355 -17.83 -31.12 5.89
CA VAL A 355 -18.47 -31.04 7.22
C VAL A 355 -19.95 -31.47 7.22
N GLU A 356 -20.67 -31.19 6.13
CA GLU A 356 -22.12 -31.37 6.04
C GLU A 356 -22.54 -32.63 5.25
N ASP A 357 -21.60 -33.56 5.01
CA ASP A 357 -21.77 -34.81 4.23
C ASP A 357 -22.36 -34.63 2.81
N ILE A 358 -22.38 -33.39 2.29
CA ILE A 358 -22.75 -33.06 0.90
C ILE A 358 -21.57 -33.17 -0.07
N LEU A 359 -20.37 -33.39 0.47
CA LEU A 359 -19.08 -33.54 -0.22
C LEU A 359 -18.30 -34.65 0.47
N PRO A 360 -17.48 -35.43 -0.27
CA PRO A 360 -16.55 -36.37 0.35
C PRO A 360 -15.60 -35.66 1.32
N LYS A 361 -15.22 -36.34 2.40
CA LYS A 361 -14.26 -35.81 3.38
C LYS A 361 -12.98 -35.39 2.67
N PHE A 362 -12.54 -34.18 2.98
CA PHE A 362 -11.35 -33.55 2.40
C PHE A 362 -11.34 -33.45 0.88
N LEU A 363 -12.49 -33.58 0.21
CA LEU A 363 -12.59 -33.67 -1.25
C LEU A 363 -11.77 -34.84 -1.84
N ALA A 364 -11.55 -35.90 -1.06
CA ALA A 364 -10.87 -37.11 -1.52
C ALA A 364 -11.68 -37.82 -2.61
N LYS A 365 -10.99 -38.43 -3.59
CA LYS A 365 -11.64 -39.27 -4.61
C LYS A 365 -12.19 -40.55 -3.97
N GLU A 366 -11.40 -41.14 -3.07
CA GLU A 366 -11.71 -42.36 -2.31
C GLU A 366 -11.31 -42.15 -0.84
N GLU A 367 -12.30 -42.10 0.05
CA GLU A 367 -12.07 -41.86 1.48
C GLU A 367 -11.29 -43.02 2.11
N GLY A 368 -10.25 -42.70 2.88
CA GLY A 368 -9.36 -43.67 3.53
C GLY A 368 -8.20 -44.16 2.67
N PHE A 369 -8.21 -43.88 1.36
CA PHE A 369 -7.08 -44.17 0.44
C PHE A 369 -6.38 -42.90 -0.03
N SER A 370 -7.15 -41.87 -0.41
CA SER A 370 -6.66 -40.55 -0.82
C SER A 370 -6.82 -39.54 0.32
N SER A 371 -5.79 -38.72 0.52
CA SER A 371 -5.80 -37.61 1.49
C SER A 371 -6.53 -36.37 0.96
N GLY A 372 -6.69 -36.27 -0.36
CA GLY A 372 -7.34 -35.13 -1.00
C GLY A 372 -6.70 -33.81 -0.55
N TYR A 373 -7.52 -32.86 -0.13
CA TYR A 373 -7.08 -31.52 0.28
C TYR A 373 -6.93 -31.35 1.79
N MET A 374 -6.78 -32.46 2.53
CA MET A 374 -6.58 -32.43 3.99
C MET A 374 -5.40 -31.54 4.38
N ILE A 375 -4.24 -31.70 3.72
CA ILE A 375 -3.03 -30.91 4.03
C ILE A 375 -3.11 -29.49 3.47
N ALA A 376 -3.84 -29.28 2.37
CA ALA A 376 -4.12 -27.93 1.88
C ALA A 376 -4.89 -27.09 2.92
N HIS A 377 -5.83 -27.72 3.65
CA HIS A 377 -6.53 -27.07 4.77
C HIS A 377 -5.59 -26.76 5.96
N VAL A 378 -4.59 -27.61 6.22
CA VAL A 378 -3.57 -27.33 7.25
C VAL A 378 -2.76 -26.08 6.89
N ILE A 379 -2.33 -25.95 5.63
CA ILE A 379 -1.60 -24.76 5.17
C ILE A 379 -2.45 -23.49 5.30
N SER A 380 -3.71 -23.53 4.87
CA SER A 380 -4.57 -22.33 4.99
C SER A 380 -4.82 -21.94 6.46
N SER A 381 -4.89 -22.92 7.36
CA SER A 381 -4.97 -22.68 8.81
C SER A 381 -3.69 -22.03 9.36
N ALA A 382 -2.52 -22.51 8.95
CA ALA A 382 -1.24 -21.96 9.38
C ALA A 382 -1.04 -20.51 8.94
N LEU A 383 -1.28 -20.22 7.65
CA LEU A 383 -1.18 -18.87 7.08
C LEU A 383 -2.16 -17.90 7.75
N THR A 384 -3.41 -18.33 7.93
CA THR A 384 -4.44 -17.53 8.60
C THR A 384 -4.06 -17.23 10.06
N SER A 385 -3.51 -18.22 10.78
CA SER A 385 -3.07 -18.04 12.16
C SER A 385 -1.90 -17.06 12.27
N PHE A 386 -0.95 -17.13 11.35
CA PHE A 386 0.20 -16.22 11.33
C PHE A 386 -0.21 -14.77 11.09
N ASN A 387 -1.23 -14.52 10.27
CA ASN A 387 -1.77 -13.16 10.11
C ASN A 387 -2.37 -12.59 11.40
N LYS A 388 -2.84 -13.42 12.33
CA LYS A 388 -3.35 -12.96 13.64
C LYS A 388 -2.24 -12.34 14.47
N THR A 389 -1.04 -12.93 14.49
CA THR A 389 0.10 -12.38 15.22
C THR A 389 0.59 -11.09 14.58
N LEU A 390 0.60 -11.03 13.24
CA LEU A 390 0.94 -9.81 12.50
C LEU A 390 -0.09 -8.69 12.66
N SER A 391 -1.29 -8.95 13.20
CA SER A 391 -2.35 -7.94 13.35
C SER A 391 -2.18 -7.00 14.55
N PHE A 392 -1.13 -7.16 15.34
CA PHE A 392 -0.82 -6.22 16.42
C PHE A 392 -0.66 -4.79 15.87
N PRO A 393 -1.27 -3.77 16.52
CA PRO A 393 -1.26 -2.41 16.00
C PRO A 393 0.09 -1.73 16.26
N ASN A 394 0.88 -1.55 15.22
CA ASN A 394 2.15 -0.83 15.30
C ASN A 394 1.94 0.67 15.62
N SER A 395 0.78 1.24 15.27
CA SER A 395 0.45 2.64 15.57
C SER A 395 0.22 2.93 17.05
N ALA A 396 0.10 1.89 17.88
CA ALA A 396 -0.01 1.99 19.33
C ALA A 396 1.36 1.91 20.04
N ASP A 397 2.44 1.65 19.29
CA ASP A 397 3.81 1.61 19.80
C ASP A 397 4.57 2.91 19.47
N THR A 398 5.56 3.25 20.31
CA THR A 398 6.47 4.37 20.09
C THR A 398 7.75 4.15 20.89
N LEU A 399 8.89 4.52 20.30
CA LEU A 399 10.18 4.56 20.97
C LEU A 399 10.82 5.92 20.69
N PRO A 400 11.23 6.68 21.72
CA PRO A 400 11.81 7.99 21.51
C PRO A 400 13.19 7.89 20.86
N THR A 401 13.47 8.80 19.94
CA THR A 401 14.77 8.92 19.24
C THR A 401 15.36 10.32 19.44
N SER A 402 16.56 10.55 18.93
CA SER A 402 17.18 11.89 18.91
C SER A 402 17.29 12.53 20.31
N LEU A 403 17.57 11.73 21.35
CA LEU A 403 17.64 12.16 22.76
C LEU A 403 16.34 12.82 23.26
N ASN A 404 15.19 12.20 22.98
CA ASN A 404 13.83 12.67 23.29
C ASN A 404 13.39 13.94 22.57
N GLN A 405 14.12 14.39 21.54
CA GLN A 405 13.60 15.44 20.66
C GLN A 405 12.48 14.91 19.74
N GLU A 406 12.59 13.64 19.36
CA GLU A 406 11.56 12.86 18.67
C GLU A 406 10.99 11.87 19.69
N ASP A 407 10.22 12.38 20.65
CA ASP A 407 9.70 11.64 21.79
C ASP A 407 8.48 10.75 21.49
N PHE A 408 7.78 11.04 20.39
CA PHE A 408 6.63 10.28 19.93
C PHE A 408 6.68 10.07 18.41
N VAL A 409 6.57 8.82 17.96
CA VAL A 409 6.71 8.43 16.56
C VAL A 409 5.60 7.48 16.13
N SER A 410 5.28 7.44 14.84
CA SER A 410 4.09 6.73 14.36
C SER A 410 4.30 5.27 13.98
N MET A 411 5.55 4.84 13.75
CA MET A 411 5.90 3.54 13.15
C MET A 411 5.26 3.29 11.78
N SER A 412 4.86 4.34 11.04
CA SER A 412 4.06 4.22 9.81
C SER A 412 4.66 3.31 8.73
N ALA A 413 5.99 3.31 8.57
CA ALA A 413 6.65 2.44 7.61
C ALA A 413 6.57 0.96 8.02
N ASN A 414 6.76 0.65 9.30
CA ASN A 414 6.62 -0.71 9.83
C ASN A 414 5.16 -1.19 9.71
N SER A 415 4.20 -0.32 10.01
CA SER A 415 2.77 -0.61 9.88
C SER A 415 2.37 -0.92 8.45
N ALA A 416 2.93 -0.22 7.46
CA ALA A 416 2.67 -0.51 6.05
C ALA A 416 3.44 -1.74 5.55
N LEU A 417 4.70 -1.91 5.97
CA LEU A 417 5.57 -3.01 5.54
C LEU A 417 5.01 -4.39 5.90
N ARG A 418 4.48 -4.56 7.12
CA ARG A 418 3.91 -5.84 7.57
C ARG A 418 2.74 -6.33 6.71
N LEU A 419 2.06 -5.43 6.00
CA LEU A 419 0.94 -5.79 5.12
C LEU A 419 1.40 -6.66 3.96
N PHE A 420 2.66 -6.57 3.52
CA PHE A 420 3.18 -7.33 2.39
C PHE A 420 3.12 -8.84 2.69
N GLU A 421 3.63 -9.23 3.85
CA GLU A 421 3.59 -10.62 4.31
C GLU A 421 2.16 -11.07 4.59
N MET A 422 1.33 -10.21 5.18
CA MET A 422 -0.07 -10.54 5.44
C MET A 422 -0.88 -10.78 4.15
N LEU A 423 -0.61 -10.01 3.10
CA LEU A 423 -1.25 -10.14 1.79
C LEU A 423 -0.78 -11.40 1.07
N GLU A 424 0.50 -11.76 1.15
CA GLU A 424 1.00 -13.02 0.58
C GLU A 424 0.38 -14.24 1.28
N ASN A 425 0.26 -14.20 2.60
CA ASN A 425 -0.45 -15.23 3.36
C ASN A 425 -1.92 -15.31 2.97
N LEU A 426 -2.60 -14.16 2.83
CA LEU A 426 -4.00 -14.12 2.39
C LEU A 426 -4.17 -14.71 0.99
N LYS A 427 -3.25 -14.40 0.06
CA LYS A 427 -3.26 -14.97 -1.29
C LYS A 427 -3.19 -16.49 -1.26
N GLY A 428 -2.32 -17.07 -0.42
CA GLY A 428 -2.26 -18.52 -0.20
C GLY A 428 -3.58 -19.10 0.32
N VAL A 429 -4.21 -18.45 1.31
CA VAL A 429 -5.52 -18.88 1.86
C VAL A 429 -6.60 -18.83 0.78
N LEU A 430 -6.71 -17.73 0.03
CA LEU A 430 -7.69 -17.58 -1.05
C LEU A 430 -7.48 -18.59 -2.17
N LEU A 431 -6.21 -18.89 -2.51
CA LEU A 431 -5.90 -19.92 -3.50
C LEU A 431 -6.43 -21.29 -3.05
N VAL A 432 -6.21 -21.68 -1.78
CA VAL A 432 -6.73 -22.95 -1.24
C VAL A 432 -8.26 -22.99 -1.29
N GLU A 433 -8.94 -21.91 -0.90
CA GLU A 433 -10.41 -21.82 -1.01
C GLU A 433 -10.86 -22.01 -2.46
N PHE A 434 -10.17 -21.32 -3.37
CA PHE A 434 -10.52 -21.33 -4.78
C PHE A 434 -10.39 -22.71 -5.39
N ILE A 435 -9.23 -23.35 -5.28
CA ILE A 435 -9.00 -24.70 -5.85
C ILE A 435 -9.90 -25.75 -5.19
N SER A 436 -10.20 -25.61 -3.89
CA SER A 436 -11.12 -26.50 -3.17
C SER A 436 -12.54 -26.38 -3.73
N SER A 437 -13.00 -25.16 -3.98
CA SER A 437 -14.33 -24.92 -4.54
C SER A 437 -14.47 -25.46 -5.97
N LEU A 438 -13.44 -25.28 -6.82
CA LEU A 438 -13.41 -25.83 -8.19
C LEU A 438 -13.45 -27.36 -8.18
N ARG A 439 -12.65 -27.99 -7.32
CA ARG A 439 -12.64 -29.45 -7.16
C ARG A 439 -14.01 -29.97 -6.70
N ALA A 440 -14.62 -29.31 -5.71
CA ALA A 440 -15.96 -29.66 -5.22
C ALA A 440 -17.04 -29.55 -6.32
N ILE A 441 -16.99 -28.49 -7.14
CA ILE A 441 -17.90 -28.30 -8.28
C ILE A 441 -17.72 -29.42 -9.31
N TYR A 442 -16.48 -29.76 -9.64
CA TYR A 442 -16.16 -30.82 -10.59
C TYR A 442 -16.67 -32.18 -10.11
N MET A 443 -16.37 -32.56 -8.87
CA MET A 443 -16.80 -33.83 -8.28
C MET A 443 -18.33 -33.97 -8.25
N ARG A 444 -19.03 -32.88 -7.95
CA ARG A 444 -20.50 -32.85 -7.90
C ARG A 444 -21.18 -32.58 -9.25
N LYS A 445 -20.41 -32.33 -10.32
CA LYS A 445 -20.91 -31.94 -11.66
C LYS A 445 -21.94 -30.79 -11.57
N ILE A 446 -21.65 -29.79 -10.75
CA ILE A 446 -22.59 -28.69 -10.48
C ILE A 446 -22.74 -27.81 -11.72
N LYS A 447 -23.99 -27.55 -12.15
CA LYS A 447 -24.27 -26.56 -13.18
C LYS A 447 -24.06 -25.15 -12.62
N LEU A 448 -23.04 -24.47 -13.12
CA LEU A 448 -22.71 -23.11 -12.72
C LEU A 448 -23.63 -22.06 -13.38
N PRO A 449 -23.90 -20.94 -12.70
CA PRO A 449 -24.44 -19.73 -13.32
C PRO A 449 -23.52 -19.23 -14.45
N GLU A 450 -24.09 -18.58 -15.46
CA GLU A 450 -23.36 -18.15 -16.66
C GLU A 450 -22.08 -17.37 -16.33
N PHE A 451 -22.14 -16.44 -15.37
CA PHE A 451 -20.98 -15.66 -14.96
C PHE A 451 -19.85 -16.53 -14.39
N LEU A 452 -20.18 -17.49 -13.52
CA LEU A 452 -19.18 -18.39 -12.93
C LEU A 452 -18.70 -19.43 -13.94
N SER A 453 -19.54 -19.88 -14.87
CA SER A 453 -19.13 -20.79 -15.95
C SER A 453 -18.02 -20.15 -16.80
N LYS A 454 -18.19 -18.89 -17.22
CA LYS A 454 -17.14 -18.19 -18.00
C LYS A 454 -15.80 -18.10 -17.28
N ILE A 455 -15.82 -17.86 -15.97
CA ILE A 455 -14.60 -17.84 -15.15
C ILE A 455 -14.02 -19.25 -15.03
N TYR A 456 -14.86 -20.24 -14.75
CA TYR A 456 -14.48 -21.64 -14.64
C TYR A 456 -13.80 -22.14 -15.92
N ASP A 457 -14.42 -21.90 -17.07
CA ASP A 457 -13.92 -22.29 -18.39
C ASP A 457 -12.59 -21.61 -18.70
N PHE A 458 -12.49 -20.29 -18.46
CA PHE A 458 -11.24 -19.53 -18.62
C PHE A 458 -10.09 -20.11 -17.78
N ILE A 459 -10.36 -20.50 -16.53
CA ILE A 459 -9.33 -21.09 -15.67
C ILE A 459 -8.89 -22.45 -16.19
N LEU A 460 -9.82 -23.26 -16.68
CA LEU A 460 -9.52 -24.59 -17.20
C LEU A 460 -8.71 -24.59 -18.51
N GLU A 461 -8.52 -23.44 -19.15
CA GLU A 461 -7.59 -23.30 -20.29
C GLU A 461 -6.15 -23.61 -19.87
N ASP A 462 -5.74 -23.17 -18.67
CA ASP A 462 -4.36 -23.31 -18.16
C ASP A 462 -4.26 -24.15 -16.86
N PHE A 463 -5.40 -24.58 -16.30
CA PHE A 463 -5.45 -25.32 -15.03
C PHE A 463 -6.19 -26.65 -15.17
N LYS A 464 -5.57 -27.75 -14.72
CA LYS A 464 -6.20 -29.07 -14.68
C LYS A 464 -6.66 -29.40 -13.27
N ILE A 465 -7.94 -29.76 -13.13
CA ILE A 465 -8.46 -30.34 -11.88
C ILE A 465 -7.98 -31.79 -11.80
N ILE A 466 -7.10 -32.06 -10.84
CA ILE A 466 -6.61 -33.39 -10.52
C ILE A 466 -7.42 -33.92 -9.34
N LEU A 467 -7.89 -35.17 -9.43
CA LEU A 467 -8.61 -35.86 -8.35
C LEU A 467 -7.74 -36.83 -7.55
N GLU A 468 -6.60 -37.23 -8.13
CA GLU A 468 -5.61 -38.09 -7.49
C GLU A 468 -4.66 -37.25 -6.61
N ASP A 469 -4.00 -37.89 -5.65
CA ASP A 469 -3.06 -37.26 -4.72
C ASP A 469 -1.74 -36.87 -5.39
#